data_AF-A0A1C5RIK4-F1
#
_entry.id   AF-A0A1C5RIK4-F1
#
_cell.length_a   1.000
_cell.length_b   1.000
_cell.length_c   1.000
_cell.angle_alpha   90.00
_cell.angle_beta   90.00
_cell.angle_gamma   90.00
#
_symmetry.space_group_name_H-M   'P 1'
#
loop_
_entity.id
_entity.type
_entity.pdbx_description
1 polymer ?
#
loop_
_entity_poly.entity_id
_entity_poly.type
_entity_poly.pdbx_seq_one_letter_code
_entity_poly.pdbx_strand_id
1 'polypeptide(L)'
;MKKSYKGFMAWLILFCVGMFVIIFIDIKNINLVGLVLGNYMFITLAILTGMIYKNEAIYWYTGISFQEACAVTSKQRKEYAYKHFIRFFITCLLYLFYSIIAYFLSFSFGMNMTICCLLIMVCALSTTSIKL
;
A
#
# COMPACT_ATOMS: atom_id res chain seq x y z
N MET A 1 -7.18 -5.10 22.11
CA MET A 1 -6.53 -4.06 21.26
C MET A 1 -6.34 -2.81 22.10
N LYS A 2 -5.19 -2.12 22.02
CA LYS A 2 -4.97 -0.81 22.68
C LYS A 2 -4.89 0.28 21.60
N LYS A 3 -5.57 1.41 21.81
CA LYS A 3 -5.49 2.54 20.88
C LYS A 3 -4.05 3.04 20.80
N SER A 4 -3.50 3.04 19.60
CA SER A 4 -2.13 3.49 19.34
C SER A 4 -1.99 3.84 17.87
N TYR A 5 -1.37 4.97 17.58
CA TYR A 5 -0.99 5.37 16.23
C TYR A 5 0.51 5.29 16.00
N LYS A 6 1.30 4.80 16.98
CA LYS A 6 2.77 4.76 16.87
C LYS A 6 3.24 3.99 15.63
N GLY A 7 2.60 2.85 15.35
CA GLY A 7 2.90 2.05 14.14
C GLY A 7 2.54 2.77 12.86
N PHE A 8 1.37 3.43 12.81
CA PHE A 8 0.96 4.24 11.67
C PHE A 8 1.92 5.42 11.43
N MET A 9 2.33 6.12 12.49
CA MET A 9 3.30 7.22 12.40
C MET A 9 4.67 6.73 11.94
N ALA A 10 5.15 5.58 12.45
CA ALA A 10 6.40 4.99 11.98
C ALA A 10 6.34 4.63 10.48
N TRP A 11 5.21 4.07 10.04
CA TRP A 11 4.97 3.80 8.62
C TRP A 11 4.94 5.09 7.79
N LEU A 12 4.28 6.15 8.27
CA LEU A 12 4.20 7.44 7.57
C LEU A 12 5.60 8.09 7.45
N ILE A 13 6.41 8.05 8.50
CA ILE A 13 7.78 8.54 8.47
C ILE A 13 8.60 7.72 7.46
N LEU A 14 8.49 6.39 7.48
CA LEU A 14 9.15 5.52 6.51
C LEU A 14 8.74 5.90 5.08
N PHE A 15 7.44 6.10 4.84
CA PHE A 15 6.87 6.54 3.56
C PHE A 15 7.48 7.86 3.08
N CYS A 16 7.50 8.88 3.95
CA CYS A 16 8.05 10.20 3.60
C CYS A 16 9.56 10.14 3.34
N VAL A 17 10.32 9.43 4.18
CA VAL A 17 11.79 9.32 4.03
C VAL A 17 12.15 8.58 2.75
N GLY A 18 11.48 7.47 2.43
CA GLY A 18 11.79 6.75 1.18
C GLY A 18 11.40 7.56 -0.06
N MET A 19 10.27 8.28 -0.04
CA MET A 19 9.96 9.25 -1.12
C MET A 19 11.07 10.28 -1.30
N PHE A 20 11.62 10.81 -0.20
CA PHE A 20 12.72 11.77 -0.24
C PHE A 20 14.00 11.17 -0.83
N VAL A 21 14.34 9.93 -0.48
CA VAL A 21 15.52 9.23 -1.04
C VAL A 21 15.38 9.03 -2.56
N ILE A 22 14.17 8.71 -3.05
CA ILE A 22 13.92 8.48 -4.48
C ILE A 22 14.16 9.74 -5.31
N ILE A 23 13.96 10.94 -4.76
CA ILE A 23 14.24 12.22 -5.43
C ILE A 23 15.73 12.36 -5.80
N PHE A 24 16.64 11.75 -5.03
CA PHE A 24 18.08 11.80 -5.29
C PHE A 24 18.56 10.75 -6.31
N ILE A 25 17.69 9.86 -6.79
CA ILE A 25 18.03 8.97 -7.90
C ILE A 25 18.23 9.83 -9.15
N ASP A 26 19.36 9.62 -9.85
CA ASP A 26 19.72 10.41 -11.02
C ASP A 26 18.60 10.38 -12.07
N ILE A 27 18.04 11.56 -12.34
CA ILE A 27 16.96 11.79 -13.31
C ILE A 27 17.37 11.34 -14.72
N LYS A 28 18.68 11.23 -15.00
CA LYS A 28 19.18 10.66 -16.27
C LYS A 28 18.64 9.26 -16.56
N ASN A 29 18.24 8.50 -15.54
CA ASN A 29 17.52 7.23 -15.74
C ASN A 29 16.09 7.31 -15.17
N ILE A 30 15.26 8.19 -15.77
CA ILE A 30 13.89 8.42 -15.32
C ILE A 30 13.00 7.17 -15.38
N ASN A 31 13.30 6.21 -16.26
CA ASN A 31 12.58 4.93 -16.30
C ASN A 31 12.91 4.07 -15.07
N LEU A 32 14.17 4.07 -14.60
CA LEU A 32 14.55 3.43 -13.33
C LEU A 32 13.89 4.14 -12.15
N VAL A 33 13.81 5.48 -12.16
CA VAL A 33 13.06 6.24 -11.15
C VAL A 33 11.60 5.78 -11.09
N GLY A 34 10.94 5.64 -12.24
CA GLY A 34 9.57 5.13 -12.32
C GLY A 34 9.40 3.72 -11.75
N LEU A 35 10.32 2.80 -12.07
CA LEU A 35 10.33 1.45 -11.52
C LEU A 35 10.47 1.47 -10.00
N VAL A 36 11.44 2.20 -9.46
CA VAL A 36 11.70 2.26 -8.01
C VAL A 36 10.54 2.91 -7.28
N LEU A 37 10.04 4.04 -7.79
CA LEU A 37 8.93 4.78 -7.20
C LEU A 37 7.65 3.96 -7.14
N GLY A 38 7.27 3.33 -8.24
CA GLY A 38 6.06 2.51 -8.29
C GLY A 38 6.13 1.34 -7.31
N ASN A 39 7.24 0.60 -7.29
CA ASN A 39 7.42 -0.52 -6.37
C ASN A 39 7.42 -0.05 -4.91
N TYR A 40 8.07 1.07 -4.63
CA TYR A 40 8.10 1.65 -3.29
C TYR A 40 6.68 1.98 -2.78
N MET A 41 5.83 2.57 -3.61
CA MET A 41 4.43 2.84 -3.25
C MET A 41 3.65 1.56 -2.94
N PHE A 42 3.75 0.53 -3.79
CA PHE A 42 3.04 -0.72 -3.54
C PHE A 42 3.56 -1.50 -2.33
N ILE A 43 4.87 -1.55 -2.14
CA ILE A 43 5.51 -2.21 -0.98
C ILE A 43 5.08 -1.52 0.31
N THR A 44 5.12 -0.19 0.37
CA THR A 44 4.72 0.55 1.57
C THR A 44 3.24 0.36 1.87
N LEU A 45 2.34 0.35 0.88
CA LEU A 45 0.92 0.05 1.09
C LEU A 45 0.67 -1.40 1.56
N ALA A 46 1.40 -2.38 1.01
CA ALA A 46 1.34 -3.76 1.47
C ALA A 46 1.83 -3.90 2.92
N ILE A 47 2.89 -3.18 3.30
CA ILE A 47 3.38 -3.12 4.68
C ILE A 47 2.31 -2.51 5.59
N LEU A 48 1.71 -1.39 5.22
CA LEU A 48 0.66 -0.74 6.03
C LEU A 48 -0.50 -1.69 6.31
N THR A 49 -1.06 -2.27 5.25
CA THR A 49 -2.19 -3.20 5.36
C THR A 49 -1.83 -4.47 6.11
N GLY A 50 -0.58 -4.96 5.97
CA GLY A 50 -0.04 -6.07 6.77
C GLY A 50 0.11 -5.73 8.25
N MET A 51 0.55 -4.52 8.58
CA MET A 51 0.60 -4.03 9.97
C MET A 51 -0.80 -3.92 10.56
N ILE A 52 -1.79 -3.48 9.79
CA ILE A 52 -3.16 -3.42 10.27
C ILE A 52 -3.74 -4.82 10.49
N TYR A 53 -3.48 -5.75 9.57
CA TYR A 53 -3.86 -7.16 9.74
C TYR A 53 -3.25 -7.77 11.00
N LYS A 54 -1.94 -7.57 11.22
CA LYS A 54 -1.24 -8.10 12.39
C LYS A 54 -1.76 -7.52 13.71
N ASN A 55 -2.08 -6.23 13.74
CA ASN A 55 -2.47 -5.51 14.95
C ASN A 55 -4.00 -5.38 15.13
N GLU A 56 -4.78 -5.88 14.18
CA GLU A 56 -6.24 -5.69 14.08
C GLU A 56 -6.67 -4.21 14.12
N ALA A 57 -5.79 -3.30 13.72
CA ALA A 57 -5.96 -1.85 13.85
C ALA A 57 -6.85 -1.25 12.73
N ILE A 58 -8.01 -1.86 12.49
CA ILE A 58 -8.89 -1.54 11.35
C ILE A 58 -9.32 -0.07 11.33
N TYR A 59 -9.49 0.54 12.50
CA TYR A 59 -9.81 1.97 12.71
C TYR A 59 -8.77 2.95 12.15
N TRP A 60 -7.61 2.49 11.67
CA TRP A 60 -6.61 3.35 11.01
C TRP A 60 -7.01 3.75 9.59
N TYR A 61 -7.80 2.93 8.89
CA TYR A 61 -8.14 3.18 7.49
C TYR A 61 -9.63 3.00 7.18
N THR A 62 -10.41 2.54 8.15
CA THR A 62 -11.87 2.50 8.04
C THR A 62 -12.47 3.81 8.56
N GLY A 63 -13.71 4.09 8.14
CA GLY A 63 -14.49 5.20 8.69
C GLY A 63 -15.04 4.95 10.09
N ILE A 64 -14.69 3.82 10.73
CA ILE A 64 -15.19 3.47 12.07
C ILE A 64 -14.22 3.95 13.17
N SER A 65 -14.80 4.30 14.31
CA SER A 65 -14.08 4.68 15.52
C SER A 65 -13.34 3.50 16.17
N PHE A 66 -12.39 3.82 17.04
CA PHE A 66 -11.68 2.81 17.85
C PHE A 66 -12.66 1.99 18.72
N GLN A 67 -13.68 2.65 19.26
CA GLN A 67 -14.70 2.02 20.09
C GLN A 67 -15.53 1.01 19.31
N GLU A 68 -15.97 1.37 18.10
CA GLU A 68 -16.67 0.44 17.19
C GLU A 68 -15.79 -0.75 16.79
N ALA A 69 -14.49 -0.51 16.53
CA ALA A 69 -13.55 -1.59 16.26
C ALA A 69 -13.39 -2.53 17.47
N CYS A 70 -13.44 -2.00 18.69
CA CYS A 70 -13.40 -2.80 19.92
C CYS A 70 -14.70 -3.58 20.18
N ALA A 71 -15.85 -3.10 19.67
CA ALA A 71 -17.16 -3.73 19.86
C ALA A 71 -17.33 -5.03 19.06
N VAL A 72 -16.57 -5.22 17.98
CA VAL A 72 -16.55 -6.47 17.19
C VAL A 72 -15.51 -7.47 17.69
N THR A 73 -15.65 -8.73 17.31
CA THR A 73 -14.71 -9.79 17.73
C THR A 73 -13.35 -9.66 17.05
N SER A 74 -12.28 -10.16 17.69
CA SER A 74 -10.93 -10.23 17.07
C SER A 74 -10.94 -11.01 15.75
N LYS A 75 -11.70 -12.12 15.70
CA LYS A 75 -11.88 -12.92 14.48
C LYS A 75 -12.41 -12.08 13.31
N GLN A 76 -13.51 -11.33 13.53
CA GLN A 76 -14.09 -10.45 12.51
C GLN A 76 -13.10 -9.39 12.03
N ARG A 77 -12.42 -8.70 12.95
CA ARG A 77 -11.40 -7.69 12.59
C ARG A 77 -10.26 -8.28 11.76
N LYS A 78 -9.80 -9.47 12.14
CA LYS A 78 -8.67 -10.13 11.50
C LYS A 78 -9.03 -10.64 10.11
N GLU A 79 -10.23 -11.20 9.94
CA GLU A 79 -10.76 -11.59 8.62
C GLU A 79 -10.97 -10.37 7.72
N TYR A 80 -11.52 -9.29 8.26
CA TYR A 80 -11.70 -8.03 7.53
C TYR A 80 -10.36 -7.45 7.05
N ALA A 81 -9.40 -7.30 7.96
CA ALA A 81 -8.08 -6.77 7.65
C ALA A 81 -7.29 -7.68 6.70
N TYR A 82 -7.44 -9.00 6.83
CA TYR A 82 -6.82 -9.97 5.93
C TYR A 82 -7.28 -9.78 4.48
N LYS A 83 -8.60 -9.62 4.27
CA LYS A 83 -9.17 -9.40 2.93
C LYS A 83 -8.63 -8.13 2.26
N HIS A 84 -8.32 -7.10 3.05
CA HIS A 84 -7.67 -5.89 2.55
C HIS A 84 -6.20 -6.14 2.25
N PHE A 85 -5.47 -6.70 3.22
CA PHE A 85 -4.05 -7.02 3.09
C PHE A 85 -3.75 -7.87 1.87
N ILE A 86 -4.48 -8.97 1.67
CA ILE A 86 -4.21 -9.90 0.57
C ILE A 86 -4.39 -9.24 -0.80
N ARG A 87 -5.34 -8.30 -0.94
CA ARG A 87 -5.56 -7.56 -2.19
C ARG A 87 -4.38 -6.64 -2.49
N PHE A 88 -3.97 -5.83 -1.54
CA PHE A 88 -2.79 -4.96 -1.72
C PHE A 88 -1.50 -5.76 -1.91
N PHE A 89 -1.34 -6.89 -1.22
CA PHE A 89 -0.19 -7.77 -1.36
C PHE A 89 -0.12 -8.40 -2.75
N ILE A 90 -1.23 -8.96 -3.25
CA ILE A 90 -1.28 -9.51 -4.62
C ILE A 90 -1.02 -8.42 -5.65
N THR A 91 -1.66 -7.24 -5.53
CA THR A 91 -1.40 -6.13 -6.45
C THR A 91 0.06 -5.68 -6.42
N CYS A 92 0.70 -5.66 -5.24
CA CYS A 92 2.12 -5.36 -5.11
C CYS A 92 2.99 -6.36 -5.87
N LEU A 93 2.72 -7.66 -5.76
CA LEU A 93 3.46 -8.69 -6.50
C LEU A 93 3.24 -8.56 -8.01
N LEU A 94 2.00 -8.36 -8.45
CA LEU A 94 1.67 -8.15 -9.86
C LEU A 94 2.39 -6.92 -10.43
N TYR A 95 2.39 -5.81 -9.68
CA TYR A 95 3.10 -4.60 -10.08
C TYR A 95 4.61 -4.81 -10.15
N LEU A 96 5.21 -5.56 -9.23
CA LEU A 96 6.62 -5.89 -9.26
C LEU A 96 7.00 -6.59 -10.57
N PHE A 97 6.29 -7.66 -10.94
CA PHE A 97 6.54 -8.35 -12.21
C PHE A 97 6.29 -7.46 -13.43
N TYR A 98 5.18 -6.71 -13.43
CA TYR A 98 4.87 -5.75 -14.49
C TYR A 98 5.98 -4.71 -14.67
N SER A 99 6.47 -4.12 -13.58
CA SER A 99 7.45 -3.04 -13.62
C SER A 99 8.80 -3.49 -14.19
N ILE A 100 9.22 -4.72 -13.89
CA ILE A 100 10.44 -5.32 -14.46
C ILE A 100 10.29 -5.47 -15.96
N ILE A 101 9.16 -6.03 -16.43
CA ILE A 101 8.88 -6.20 -17.86
C ILE A 101 8.81 -4.83 -18.55
N ALA A 102 8.08 -3.88 -17.98
CA ALA A 102 7.92 -2.54 -18.53
C ALA A 102 9.26 -1.79 -18.65
N TYR A 103 10.17 -1.99 -17.69
CA TYR A 103 11.52 -1.44 -17.75
C TYR A 103 12.34 -2.01 -18.92
N PHE A 104 12.34 -3.34 -19.13
CA PHE A 104 13.04 -3.96 -20.26
C PHE A 104 12.41 -3.60 -21.62
N LEU A 105 11.10 -3.37 -21.67
CA LEU A 105 10.40 -2.89 -22.86
C LEU A 105 10.52 -1.37 -23.06
N SER A 106 11.28 -0.66 -22.22
CA SER A 106 11.50 0.79 -22.29
C SER A 106 10.20 1.61 -22.30
N PHE A 107 9.19 1.18 -21.53
CA PHE A 107 7.98 1.96 -21.33
C PHE A 107 8.33 3.33 -20.75
N SER A 108 7.70 4.39 -21.27
CA SER A 108 7.97 5.74 -20.78
C SER A 108 7.59 5.89 -19.30
N PHE A 109 8.30 6.75 -18.59
CA PHE A 109 7.96 7.12 -17.23
C PHE A 109 6.49 7.51 -17.06
N GLY A 110 5.94 8.34 -17.96
CA GLY A 110 4.53 8.75 -17.92
C GLY A 110 3.55 7.59 -18.01
N MET A 111 3.82 6.61 -18.88
CA MET A 111 3.00 5.39 -18.99
C MET A 111 3.06 4.56 -17.71
N ASN A 112 4.27 4.34 -17.17
CA ASN A 112 4.47 3.60 -15.92
C ASN A 112 3.74 4.25 -14.74
N MET A 113 3.81 5.58 -14.61
CA MET A 113 3.12 6.31 -13.54
C MET A 113 1.61 6.24 -13.70
N THR A 114 1.10 6.35 -14.93
CA THR A 114 -0.33 6.23 -15.21
C THR A 114 -0.85 4.85 -14.79
N ILE A 115 -0.17 3.78 -15.20
CA ILE A 115 -0.55 2.40 -14.85
C ILE A 115 -0.44 2.17 -13.34
N CYS A 116 0.59 2.69 -12.70
CA CYS A 116 0.75 2.63 -11.25
C CYS A 116 -0.44 3.27 -10.51
N CYS A 117 -0.80 4.50 -10.85
CA CYS A 117 -1.93 5.22 -10.25
C CYS A 117 -3.26 4.50 -10.48
N LEU A 118 -3.51 4.00 -11.70
CA LEU A 118 -4.72 3.24 -12.03
C LEU A 118 -4.80 1.95 -11.22
N LEU A 119 -3.70 1.21 -11.07
CA LEU A 119 -3.69 -0.03 -10.29
C LEU A 119 -3.93 0.23 -8.80
N ILE A 120 -3.33 1.28 -8.22
CA ILE A 120 -3.61 1.69 -6.84
C ILE A 120 -5.10 2.02 -6.67
N MET A 121 -5.66 2.82 -7.59
CA MET A 121 -7.07 3.22 -7.55
C MET A 121 -8.01 2.02 -7.66
N VAL A 122 -7.79 1.12 -8.61
CA VAL A 122 -8.58 -0.10 -8.80
C VAL A 122 -8.48 -1.01 -7.57
N CYS A 123 -7.27 -1.19 -7.03
CA CYS A 123 -7.07 -1.99 -5.82
C CYS A 123 -7.85 -1.40 -4.63
N ALA A 124 -7.71 -0.09 -4.39
CA ALA A 124 -8.42 0.62 -3.33
C ALA A 124 -9.95 0.53 -3.50
N LEU A 125 -10.47 0.83 -4.69
CA LEU A 125 -11.90 0.74 -4.99
C LEU A 125 -12.44 -0.67 -4.78
N SER A 126 -11.69 -1.69 -5.19
CA SER A 126 -12.11 -3.08 -4.98
C SER A 126 -12.40 -3.33 -3.49
N THR A 127 -11.59 -2.76 -2.58
CA THR A 127 -11.68 -3.03 -1.13
C THR A 127 -12.88 -2.38 -0.46
N THR A 128 -13.46 -1.32 -1.03
CA THR A 128 -14.61 -0.60 -0.47
C THR A 128 -15.86 -1.47 -0.26
N SER A 129 -16.00 -2.52 -1.07
CA SER A 129 -17.11 -3.50 -0.98
C SER A 129 -16.96 -4.50 0.18
N ILE A 130 -15.78 -4.57 0.81
CA ILE A 130 -15.52 -5.52 1.90
C ILE A 130 -16.23 -5.01 3.16
N LYS A 131 -17.12 -5.83 3.72
CA LYS A 131 -17.85 -5.55 4.97
C LYS A 131 -17.13 -6.13 6.17
N LEU A 132 -17.15 -5.37 7.27
CA LEU A 132 -16.67 -5.76 8.60
C LEU A 132 -17.63 -6.74 9.26
#